data_AF-A0A952NFN9-F1
#
_entry.id   AF-A0A952NFN9-F1
#
_cell.length_a   1.000
_cell.length_b   1.000
_cell.length_c   1.000
_cell.angle_alpha   90.00
_cell.angle_beta   90.00
_cell.angle_gamma   90.00
#
_symmetry.space_group_name_H-M   'P 1'
#
loop_
_entity.id
_entity.type
_entity.pdbx_description
1 polymer ?
#
loop_
_entity_poly.entity_id
_entity_poly.type
_entity_poly.pdbx_seq_one_letter_code
_entity_poly.pdbx_strand_id
1 'polypeptide(L)'
;MYSRTVPVMLFLSLLFSASLGLAQKAPGIGYELVSEKQDGPTKTYTITFDLWSGDRDAKEISVTPKSDDSGLEILTPAKTWSKVKKGKHLRHSISVKNAGTETRTLTLELKRQADQRTDTKIISVLVAPQ
;
A
#
# COMPACT_ATOMS: atom_id res chain seq x y z
N MET A 1 -25.90 -36.92 -3.29
CA MET A 1 -25.72 -35.73 -2.44
C MET A 1 -24.86 -36.12 -1.25
N TYR A 2 -23.65 -35.58 -1.13
CA TYR A 2 -23.04 -35.15 0.13
C TYR A 2 -21.73 -34.44 -0.20
N SER A 3 -21.75 -33.14 0.06
CA SER A 3 -20.64 -32.19 -0.06
C SER A 3 -19.51 -32.61 0.88
N ARG A 4 -18.26 -32.59 0.39
CA ARG A 4 -17.08 -32.54 1.26
C ARG A 4 -16.28 -31.31 0.90
N THR A 5 -16.52 -30.31 1.73
CA THR A 5 -15.81 -29.04 1.89
C THR A 5 -14.31 -29.26 1.90
N VAL A 6 -13.61 -28.61 0.97
CA VAL A 6 -12.15 -28.49 0.98
C VAL A 6 -11.78 -27.48 2.09
N PRO A 7 -10.93 -27.83 3.06
CA PRO A 7 -10.43 -26.85 4.00
C PRO A 7 -9.44 -25.93 3.27
N VAL A 8 -9.81 -24.65 3.15
CA VAL A 8 -8.88 -23.58 2.76
C VAL A 8 -7.86 -23.44 3.88
N MET A 9 -6.63 -23.91 3.64
CA MET A 9 -5.48 -23.64 4.51
C MET A 9 -5.14 -22.15 4.42
N LEU A 10 -5.50 -21.40 5.47
CA LEU A 10 -5.09 -20.02 5.67
C LEU A 10 -3.65 -20.02 6.22
N PHE A 11 -2.65 -19.90 5.35
CA PHE A 11 -1.27 -19.64 5.78
C PHE A 11 -1.13 -18.17 6.15
N LEU A 12 -1.39 -17.85 7.42
CA LEU A 12 -1.09 -16.56 8.02
C LEU A 12 0.37 -16.59 8.47
N SER A 13 1.29 -16.13 7.62
CA SER A 13 2.68 -15.87 8.02
C SER A 13 2.74 -14.60 8.88
N LEU A 14 2.42 -14.76 10.17
CA LEU A 14 2.70 -13.80 11.22
C LEU A 14 4.23 -13.67 11.40
N LEU A 15 4.87 -12.77 10.65
CA LEU A 15 6.12 -12.18 11.08
C LEU A 15 5.80 -11.07 12.08
N PHE A 16 5.55 -11.49 13.32
CA PHE A 16 5.66 -10.61 14.49
C PHE A 16 7.13 -10.21 14.63
N SER A 17 7.46 -8.96 14.34
CA SER A 17 8.61 -8.29 14.92
C SER A 17 8.10 -7.16 15.80
N ALA A 18 7.79 -7.51 17.04
CA ALA A 18 7.73 -6.53 18.11
C ALA A 18 9.15 -5.99 18.35
N SER A 19 9.40 -4.76 17.93
CA SER A 19 10.46 -3.93 18.51
C SER A 19 9.80 -2.66 19.04
N LEU A 20 9.31 -2.76 20.28
CA LEU A 20 9.04 -1.61 21.14
C LEU A 20 10.41 -1.09 21.60
N GLY A 21 11.09 -0.39 20.72
CA GLY A 21 12.37 0.26 20.98
C GLY A 21 12.42 1.44 20.03
N LEU A 22 12.73 2.63 20.55
CA LEU A 22 12.85 3.90 19.81
C LEU A 22 13.04 3.63 18.32
N ALA A 23 11.96 3.72 17.53
CA ALA A 23 12.07 3.59 16.09
C ALA A 23 12.91 4.78 15.65
N GLN A 24 14.23 4.55 15.56
CA GLN A 24 15.16 5.46 14.94
C GLN A 24 14.62 5.59 13.53
N LYS A 25 13.86 6.67 13.33
CA LYS A 25 13.07 6.99 12.16
C LYS A 25 13.95 6.67 10.95
N ALA A 26 13.70 5.53 10.31
CA ALA A 26 14.62 4.97 9.34
C ALA A 26 14.90 6.02 8.25
N PRO A 27 16.15 6.20 7.79
CA PRO A 27 16.44 7.20 6.78
C PRO A 27 15.64 6.90 5.51
N GLY A 28 14.79 7.84 5.09
CA GLY A 28 13.97 7.70 3.87
C GLY A 28 12.47 7.83 4.09
N ILE A 29 11.68 7.43 3.09
CA ILE A 29 10.21 7.43 3.13
C ILE A 29 9.68 6.19 3.85
N GLY A 30 8.81 6.40 4.82
CA GLY A 30 8.08 5.35 5.54
C GLY A 30 6.62 5.29 5.13
N TYR A 31 5.97 4.17 5.42
CA TYR A 31 4.53 4.04 5.34
C TYR A 31 4.02 3.12 6.45
N GLU A 32 2.77 3.33 6.84
CA GLU A 32 1.97 2.43 7.65
C GLU A 32 0.64 2.17 6.92
N LEU A 33 0.24 0.91 6.85
CA LEU A 33 -1.10 0.55 6.40
C LEU A 33 -2.08 0.87 7.54
N VAL A 34 -2.95 1.85 7.32
CA VAL A 34 -3.92 2.31 8.32
C VAL A 34 -5.16 1.44 8.31
N SER A 35 -5.67 1.14 7.12
CA SER A 35 -6.91 0.40 6.95
C SER A 35 -7.02 -0.15 5.55
N GLU A 36 -7.66 -1.31 5.45
CA GLU A 36 -8.15 -1.91 4.23
C GLU A 36 -9.64 -2.18 4.43
N LYS A 37 -10.48 -1.62 3.56
CA LYS A 37 -11.93 -1.82 3.60
C LYS A 37 -12.43 -2.24 2.25
N GLN A 38 -13.20 -3.32 2.22
CA GLN A 38 -14.01 -3.70 1.08
C GLN A 38 -15.40 -3.07 1.24
N ASP A 39 -15.84 -2.29 0.26
CA ASP A 39 -17.14 -1.59 0.33
C ASP A 39 -18.09 -1.99 -0.81
N GLY A 40 -19.36 -2.17 -0.45
CA GLY A 40 -20.50 -2.30 -1.35
C GLY A 40 -20.61 -3.58 -2.19
N PRO A 41 -21.65 -3.67 -3.04
CA PRO A 41 -21.91 -4.80 -3.92
C PRO A 41 -20.88 -4.97 -5.04
N THR A 42 -20.11 -3.93 -5.34
CA THR A 42 -19.00 -3.91 -6.32
C THR A 42 -17.64 -4.18 -5.69
N LYS A 43 -17.58 -4.55 -4.39
CA LYS A 43 -16.38 -5.02 -3.68
C LYS A 43 -15.13 -4.19 -4.02
N THR A 44 -15.24 -2.87 -3.83
CA THR A 44 -14.11 -1.95 -4.01
C THR A 44 -13.24 -2.00 -2.76
N TYR A 45 -11.93 -2.19 -2.94
CA TYR A 45 -10.97 -2.15 -1.85
C TYR A 45 -10.41 -0.74 -1.74
N THR A 46 -10.61 -0.10 -0.60
CA THR A 46 -9.95 1.15 -0.24
C THR A 46 -8.84 0.85 0.75
N ILE A 47 -7.62 1.17 0.35
CA ILE A 47 -6.40 0.95 1.11
C ILE A 47 -5.84 2.31 1.49
N THR A 48 -5.77 2.58 2.80
CA THR A 48 -5.28 3.86 3.32
C THR A 48 -3.90 3.69 3.91
N PHE A 49 -2.99 4.56 3.48
CA PHE A 49 -1.62 4.64 3.97
C PHE A 49 -1.41 5.96 4.71
N ASP A 50 -0.66 5.89 5.81
CA ASP A 50 0.01 7.06 6.37
C ASP A 50 1.48 7.04 5.98
N LEU A 51 1.89 8.05 5.21
CA LEU A 51 3.24 8.15 4.65
C LEU A 51 4.06 9.12 5.48
N TRP A 52 5.20 8.65 5.98
CA TRP A 52 6.12 9.51 6.69
C TRP A 52 7.25 9.96 5.75
N SER A 53 7.39 11.29 5.62
CA SER A 53 8.33 11.97 4.72
C SER A 53 9.82 11.82 5.06
N GLY A 54 10.17 11.16 6.15
CA GLY A 54 11.56 10.97 6.53
C GLY A 54 12.14 12.06 7.43
N ASP A 55 13.46 11.99 7.56
CA ASP A 55 14.35 12.81 8.40
C ASP A 55 14.82 14.10 7.69
N ARG A 56 14.48 14.28 6.41
CA ARG A 56 14.88 15.44 5.59
C ARG A 56 13.71 15.97 4.79
N ASP A 57 13.83 17.23 4.37
CA ASP A 57 12.86 17.83 3.47
C ASP A 57 12.89 17.09 2.13
N ALA A 58 11.71 16.86 1.56
CA ALA A 58 11.55 16.25 0.26
C ALA A 58 11.13 17.32 -0.75
N LYS A 59 11.82 17.38 -1.88
CA LYS A 59 11.39 18.13 -3.06
C LYS A 59 10.07 17.57 -3.56
N GLU A 60 9.96 16.24 -3.57
CA GLU A 60 8.80 15.51 -4.04
C GLU A 60 8.60 14.21 -3.25
N ILE A 61 7.35 13.86 -3.00
CA ILE A 61 6.91 12.51 -2.65
C ILE A 61 5.81 12.11 -3.62
N SER A 62 5.92 10.95 -4.24
CA SER A 62 4.92 10.40 -5.14
C SER A 62 4.52 8.98 -4.77
N VAL A 63 3.24 8.67 -5.00
CA VAL A 63 2.65 7.34 -4.87
C VAL A 63 2.08 6.98 -6.22
N THR A 64 2.61 5.92 -6.81
CA THR A 64 2.17 5.43 -8.11
C THR A 64 1.63 4.02 -7.95
N PRO A 65 0.32 3.81 -8.04
CA PRO A 65 -0.24 2.47 -8.12
C PRO A 65 0.10 1.87 -9.48
N LYS A 66 0.53 0.61 -9.46
CA LYS A 66 0.82 -0.20 -10.64
C LYS A 66 -0.11 -1.40 -10.63
N SER A 67 -0.83 -1.59 -11.71
CA SER A 67 -1.47 -2.87 -12.00
C SER A 67 -0.44 -3.69 -12.77
N ASP A 68 -0.30 -4.95 -12.41
CA ASP A 68 0.02 -5.95 -13.43
C ASP A 68 -1.19 -6.03 -14.38
N ASP A 69 -1.02 -6.41 -15.65
CA ASP A 69 -2.11 -6.46 -16.66
C ASP A 69 -3.19 -7.53 -16.35
N SER A 70 -3.50 -7.77 -15.08
CA SER A 70 -4.10 -8.97 -14.48
C SER A 70 -5.58 -8.83 -14.11
N GLY A 71 -6.23 -7.73 -14.49
CA GLY A 71 -7.64 -7.48 -14.15
C GLY A 71 -7.88 -6.69 -12.86
N LEU A 72 -6.84 -6.00 -12.35
CA LEU A 72 -7.02 -4.94 -11.36
C LEU A 72 -7.39 -3.61 -12.05
N GLU A 73 -8.54 -3.06 -11.68
CA GLU A 73 -8.95 -1.72 -12.06
C GLU A 73 -8.60 -0.75 -10.93
N ILE A 74 -7.57 0.07 -11.14
CA ILE A 74 -7.19 1.12 -10.19
C ILE A 74 -8.08 2.33 -10.41
N LEU A 75 -8.85 2.69 -9.38
CA LEU A 75 -9.80 3.81 -9.44
C LEU A 75 -9.19 5.13 -8.97
N THR A 76 -8.08 5.08 -8.23
CA THR A 76 -7.40 6.27 -7.72
C THR A 76 -6.12 6.56 -8.52
N PRO A 77 -5.95 7.77 -9.07
CA PRO A 77 -4.75 8.12 -9.81
C PRO A 77 -3.52 8.23 -8.90
N ALA A 78 -2.34 8.19 -9.52
CA ALA A 78 -1.10 8.52 -8.83
C ALA A 78 -1.17 9.89 -8.15
N LYS A 79 -0.49 10.04 -7.02
CA LYS A 79 -0.51 11.26 -6.22
C LYS A 79 0.90 11.76 -5.97
N THR A 80 1.10 13.06 -6.14
CA THR A 80 2.37 13.74 -5.85
C THR A 80 2.16 14.90 -4.87
N TRP A 81 3.07 15.03 -3.93
CA TRP A 81 3.22 16.17 -3.04
C TRP A 81 4.60 16.79 -3.23
N SER A 82 4.65 18.12 -3.37
CA SER A 82 5.90 18.86 -3.53
C SER A 82 6.28 19.63 -2.27
N LYS A 83 7.58 19.90 -2.08
CA LYS A 83 8.13 20.70 -0.97
C LYS A 83 7.64 20.22 0.41
N VAL A 84 7.72 18.92 0.65
CA VAL A 84 7.27 18.30 1.89
C VAL A 84 8.36 18.48 2.95
N LYS A 85 8.03 19.15 4.05
CA LYS A 85 8.96 19.32 5.18
C LYS A 85 9.23 17.99 5.86
N LYS A 86 10.45 17.82 6.39
CA LYS A 86 10.86 16.66 7.18
C LYS A 86 9.86 16.36 8.30
N GLY A 87 9.71 15.08 8.63
CA GLY A 87 8.86 14.66 9.74
C GLY A 87 7.36 14.70 9.46
N LYS A 88 6.90 15.21 8.31
CA LYS A 88 5.48 15.27 7.95
C LYS A 88 4.90 13.88 7.66
N HIS A 89 3.64 13.73 8.05
CA HIS A 89 2.77 12.61 7.74
C HIS A 89 1.81 13.02 6.61
N LEU A 90 1.66 12.17 5.61
CA LEU A 90 0.81 12.38 4.45
C LEU A 90 -0.12 11.18 4.33
N ARG A 91 -1.42 11.40 4.57
CA ARG A 91 -2.42 10.36 4.40
C ARG A 91 -2.86 10.27 2.94
N HIS A 92 -2.92 9.05 2.41
CA HIS A 92 -3.39 8.78 1.06
C HIS A 92 -4.18 7.49 1.01
N SER A 93 -5.28 7.49 0.27
CA SER A 93 -6.13 6.31 0.07
C SER A 93 -6.13 5.95 -1.40
N ILE A 94 -6.05 4.66 -1.69
CA ILE A 94 -6.11 4.10 -3.04
C ILE A 94 -7.30 3.17 -3.08
N SER A 95 -8.18 3.40 -4.06
CA SER A 95 -9.29 2.51 -4.36
C SER A 95 -8.96 1.65 -5.57
N VAL A 96 -9.22 0.35 -5.46
CA VAL A 96 -8.97 -0.64 -6.50
C VAL A 96 -10.11 -1.65 -6.54
N LYS A 97 -10.40 -2.18 -7.72
CA LYS A 97 -11.31 -3.33 -7.92
C LYS A 97 -10.54 -4.47 -8.56
N ASN A 98 -10.88 -5.69 -8.17
CA ASN A 98 -10.40 -6.89 -8.84
C ASN A 98 -11.55 -7.50 -9.65
N ALA A 99 -11.55 -7.26 -10.95
CA ALA A 99 -12.58 -7.77 -11.85
C ALA A 99 -12.35 -9.25 -12.24
N GLY A 100 -11.22 -9.83 -11.83
CA GLY A 100 -10.91 -11.24 -12.04
C GLY A 100 -11.53 -12.16 -11.00
N THR A 101 -11.30 -13.46 -11.19
CA THR A 101 -11.78 -14.55 -10.31
C THR A 101 -10.70 -15.03 -9.33
N GLU A 102 -9.49 -14.49 -9.39
CA GLU A 102 -8.35 -14.88 -8.57
C GLU A 102 -7.89 -13.70 -7.72
N THR A 103 -7.27 -13.97 -6.57
CA THR A 103 -6.59 -12.92 -5.78
C THR A 103 -5.44 -12.34 -6.58
N ARG A 104 -5.36 -11.01 -6.64
CA ARG A 104 -4.32 -10.28 -7.37
C ARG A 104 -3.48 -9.43 -6.42
N THR A 105 -2.31 -9.00 -6.88
CA THR A 105 -1.42 -8.14 -6.08
C THR A 105 -1.41 -6.72 -6.64
N LEU A 106 -1.95 -5.77 -5.89
CA LEU A 106 -1.72 -4.36 -6.14
C LEU A 106 -0.29 -4.01 -5.72
N THR A 107 0.49 -3.45 -6.65
CA THR A 107 1.82 -2.93 -6.35
C THR A 107 1.79 -1.41 -6.30
N LEU A 108 2.33 -0.81 -5.24
CA LEU A 108 2.48 0.63 -5.13
C LEU A 108 3.95 0.98 -5.09
N GLU A 109 4.34 1.95 -5.91
CA GLU A 109 5.67 2.54 -5.89
C GLU A 109 5.59 3.88 -5.17
N LEU A 110 6.22 3.95 -4.01
CA LEU A 110 6.43 5.19 -3.27
C LEU A 110 7.82 5.72 -3.60
N LYS A 111 7.88 6.94 -4.11
CA LYS A 111 9.13 7.63 -4.40
C LYS A 111 9.21 8.89 -3.55
N ARG A 112 10.39 9.15 -3.02
CA ARG A 112 10.75 10.39 -2.34
C ARG A 112 12.03 10.92 -2.95
N GLN A 113 11.99 12.16 -3.41
CA GLN A 113 13.15 12.89 -3.86
C GLN A 113 13.55 13.92 -2.81
N ALA A 114 14.74 13.78 -2.24
CA ALA A 114 15.34 14.72 -1.29
C ALA A 114 16.73 15.11 -1.80
N ASP A 115 16.93 16.40 -2.10
CA ASP A 115 18.18 16.93 -2.63
C ASP A 115 18.65 16.22 -3.92
N GLN A 116 19.71 15.41 -3.83
CA GLN A 116 20.27 14.58 -4.91
C GLN A 116 20.01 13.07 -4.69
N ARG A 117 19.21 12.71 -3.67
CA ARG A 117 18.89 11.33 -3.33
C ARG A 117 17.42 11.03 -3.66
N THR A 118 17.20 9.86 -4.22
CA THR A 118 15.86 9.32 -4.44
C THR A 118 15.72 8.04 -3.64
N ASP A 119 14.75 8.00 -2.73
CA ASP A 119 14.35 6.80 -2.02
C ASP A 119 13.13 6.21 -2.72
N THR A 120 13.16 4.91 -3.00
CA THR A 120 12.02 4.18 -3.57
C THR A 120 11.62 3.05 -2.63
N LYS A 121 10.32 2.89 -2.40
CA LYS A 121 9.75 1.80 -1.60
C LYS A 121 8.60 1.17 -2.36
N ILE A 122 8.60 -0.15 -2.42
CA ILE A 122 7.53 -0.94 -3.04
C ILE A 122 6.63 -1.48 -1.94
N ILE A 123 5.33 -1.35 -2.15
CA ILE A 123 4.28 -1.92 -1.29
C ILE A 123 3.50 -2.91 -2.15
N SER A 124 3.25 -4.10 -1.61
CA SER A 124 2.40 -5.10 -2.25
C SER A 124 1.20 -5.38 -1.35
N VAL A 125 -0.01 -5.29 -1.91
CA VAL A 125 -1.27 -5.53 -1.20
C VAL A 125 -2.07 -6.56 -1.97
N LEU A 126 -2.57 -7.58 -1.29
CA LEU A 126 -3.41 -8.61 -1.91
C LEU A 126 -4.85 -8.10 -2.02
N VAL A 127 -5.46 -8.25 -3.19
CA VAL A 127 -6.82 -7.81 -3.49
C VAL A 127 -7.61 -9.04 -3.93
N ALA A 128 -8.54 -9.48 -3.09
CA ALA A 128 -9.37 -10.65 -3.38
C ALA A 128 -10.39 -10.36 -4.51
N PRO A 129 -10.82 -11.39 -5.26
CA PRO A 129 -11.76 -11.24 -6.36
C PRO A 129 -13.17 -10.79 -5.92
N GLN A 130 -13.93 -10.29 -6.88
CA GLN A 130 -15.35 -9.95 -6.72
C GLN A 130 -16.25 -11.16 -6.48
#